data_AF-A0A2E0Y522-F1
#
_entry.id   AF-A0A2E0Y522-F1
#
_cell.length_a   1.000
_cell.length_b   1.000
_cell.length_c   1.000
_cell.angle_alpha   90.00
_cell.angle_beta   90.00
_cell.angle_gamma   90.00
#
_symmetry.space_group_name_H-M   'P 1'
#
loop_
_entity.id
_entity.type
_entity.pdbx_description
1 polymer ?
#
loop_
_entity_poly.entity_id
_entity_poly.type
_entity_poly.pdbx_seq_one_letter_code
_entity_poly.pdbx_strand_id
1 'polypeptide(L)' 'MHRDEVLFANEAFYLAFANADYQAMAGIWSGRGDVVCAHPGWPVLQ' A
#
# COMPACT_ATOMS: atom_id res chain seq x y z
N MET A 1 2.35 -4.23 -16.86
CA MET A 1 3.11 -3.30 -16.00
C MET A 1 4.58 -3.45 -16.29
N HIS A 2 5.27 -2.34 -16.48
CA HIS A 2 6.73 -2.30 -16.52
C HIS A 2 7.30 -2.29 -15.10
N ARG A 3 8.56 -2.73 -14.94
CA ARG A 3 9.24 -2.77 -13.63
C ARG A 3 9.21 -1.42 -12.92
N ASP A 4 9.40 -0.34 -13.66
CA ASP A 4 9.49 1.00 -13.09
C ASP A 4 8.14 1.50 -12.57
N GLU A 5 7.02 1.09 -13.19
CA GLU A 5 5.66 1.39 -12.70
C GLU A 5 5.40 0.73 -11.34
N VAL A 6 5.86 -0.51 -11.15
CA VAL A 6 5.76 -1.23 -9.87
C VAL A 6 6.59 -0.53 -8.79
N LEU A 7 7.82 -0.15 -9.12
CA LEU A 7 8.72 0.52 -8.18
C LEU A 7 8.20 1.90 -7.77
N PHE A 8 7.63 2.65 -8.72
CA PHE A 8 6.97 3.92 -8.44
C PHE A 8 5.80 3.75 -7.45
N ALA A 9 4.93 2.77 -7.66
CA ALA A 9 3.81 2.51 -6.75
C ALA A 9 4.29 2.13 -5.33
N ASN A 10 5.37 1.34 -5.23
CA ASN A 10 5.98 0.97 -3.96
C ASN A 10 6.55 2.20 -3.23
N GLU A 11 7.28 3.07 -3.93
CA GLU A 11 7.81 4.32 -3.35
C GLU A 11 6.69 5.25 -2.89
N ALA A 12 5.64 5.42 -3.70
CA ALA A 12 4.47 6.22 -3.34
C ALA A 12 3.78 5.71 -2.07
N PHE A 13 3.68 4.39 -1.88
CA PHE A 13 3.11 3.79 -0.67
C PHE A 13 3.92 4.15 0.58
N TYR A 14 5.25 3.96 0.54
CA TYR A 14 6.11 4.27 1.68
C TYR A 14 6.17 5.77 1.98
N LEU A 15 6.10 6.64 0.96
CA LEU A 15 6.00 8.08 1.15
C LEU A 15 4.68 8.48 1.83
N ALA A 16 3.56 7.93 1.38
CA ALA A 16 2.25 8.18 2.00
C ALA A 16 2.22 7.70 3.46
N PHE A 17 2.77 6.51 3.72
CA PHE A 17 2.89 5.96 5.08
C PHE A 17 3.74 6.84 6.00
N ALA A 18 4.92 7.27 5.54
CA ALA A 18 5.82 8.11 6.34
C ALA A 18 5.22 9.48 6.70
N ASN A 19 4.34 10.01 5.85
CA ASN A 19 3.67 11.29 6.08
C ASN A 19 2.30 11.17 6.76
N ALA A 20 1.87 9.96 7.14
CA ALA A 20 0.52 9.68 7.62
C ALA A 20 -0.59 10.17 6.66
N ASP A 21 -0.34 10.14 5.35
CA ASP A 21 -1.32 10.50 4.32
C ASP A 21 -2.21 9.30 3.99
N TYR A 22 -3.29 9.16 4.76
CA TYR A 22 -4.22 8.05 4.60
C TYR A 22 -5.00 8.07 3.27
N GLN A 23 -5.22 9.25 2.68
CA GLN A 23 -5.95 9.35 1.41
C GLN A 23 -5.07 8.86 0.25
N ALA A 24 -3.81 9.29 0.21
CA ALA A 24 -2.85 8.79 -0.75
C ALA A 24 -2.62 7.28 -0.57
N MET A 25 -2.49 6.80 0.67
CA MET A 25 -2.31 5.38 0.96
C MET A 25 -3.51 4.54 0.50
N ALA A 26 -4.75 4.99 0.76
CA ALA A 26 -5.96 4.32 0.32
C ALA A 26 -6.07 4.25 -1.22
N GLY A 27 -5.62 5.30 -1.93
CA GLY A 27 -5.63 5.34 -3.39
C GLY A 27 -4.69 4.33 -4.08
N ILE A 28 -3.73 3.76 -3.35
CA ILE A 28 -2.77 2.78 -3.88
C ILE A 28 -3.33 1.35 -3.79
N TRP A 29 -4.09 1.04 -2.74
CA TRP A 29 -4.64 -0.30 -2.55
C TRP A 29 -5.70 -0.64 -3.61
N SER A 30 -5.72 -1.91 -4.06
CA SER A 30 -6.71 -2.38 -5.03
C SER A 30 -8.12 -2.27 -4.45
N GLY A 31 -9.03 -1.62 -5.17
CA GLY A 31 -10.47 -1.66 -4.86
C GLY A 31 -11.18 -2.92 -5.38
N ARG A 32 -10.44 -3.90 -5.91
CA ARG A 32 -10.98 -5.15 -6.47
C ARG A 32 -10.24 -6.36 -5.90
N GLY A 33 -10.99 -7.42 -5.62
CA GLY A 33 -10.46 -8.65 -5.00
C GLY A 33 -10.15 -8.46 -3.53
N ASP A 34 -9.68 -9.53 -2.89
CA ASP A 34 -9.32 -9.51 -1.48
C ASP A 34 -7.93 -8.90 -1.29
N VAL A 35 -7.86 -7.86 -0.46
CA VAL A 35 -6.61 -7.20 -0.06
C VAL A 35 -6.36 -7.51 1.41
N VAL A 36 -5.11 -7.82 1.75
CA VAL A 36 -4.73 -8.24 3.11
C VAL A 36 -3.51 -7.46 3.57
N CYS A 37 -3.51 -7.01 4.82
CA CYS A 37 -2.35 -6.37 5.44
C CYS A 37 -1.86 -7.19 6.64
N ALA A 38 -0.57 -7.55 6.64
CA ALA A 38 0.07 -8.30 7.71
C ALA A 38 1.21 -7.47 8.32
N HIS A 39 0.94 -6.82 9.44
CA HIS A 39 1.96 -6.04 10.14
C HIS A 39 2.86 -6.95 11.00
N PRO A 40 4.15 -6.62 11.16
CA PRO A 40 5.06 -7.40 12.00
C PRO A 40 4.53 -7.54 13.43
N GLY A 41 4.31 -8.78 13.86
CA GLY A 41 3.86 -9.10 15.21
C GLY A 41 2.37 -8.90 15.49
N TRP A 42 1.55 -8.51 14.51
CA TRP A 42 0.10 -8.35 14.67
C TRP A 42 -0.66 -9.50 13.99
N PRO A 43 -1.86 -9.86 14.48
CA PRO A 43 -2.81 -10.62 13.69
C PRO A 43 -3.11 -9.91 12.37
N VAL A 44 -3.34 -10.68 11.31
CA VAL A 44 -3.73 -10.15 10.00
C VAL A 44 -5.03 -9.37 10.13
N LEU A 45 -5.05 -8.14 9.58
CA LEU A 45 -6.27 -7.37 9.43
C LEU A 45 -6.92 -7.77 8.11
N GLN A 46 -8.21 -8.12 8.18
CA GLN A 46 -9.07 -8.34 7.01
C GLN A 46 -9.90 -7.10 6.74
#